data_AF-A0AB34DI68-F1
#
_entry.id   AF-A0AB34DI68-F1
#
_cell.length_a   1.000
_cell.length_b   1.000
_cell.length_c   1.000
_cell.angle_alpha   90.00
_cell.angle_beta   90.00
_cell.angle_gamma   90.00
#
_symmetry.space_group_name_H-M   'P 1'
#
loop_
_entity.id
_entity.type
_entity.pdbx_description
1 polymer ?
#
loop_
_entity_poly.entity_id
_entity_poly.type
_entity_poly.pdbx_seq_one_letter_code
_entity_poly.pdbx_strand_id
1 'polypeptide(L)'
;MPILRLLAGLFFVFLSLPAAAQQEDLLQAEEAFRFSVERNADQQIQLRWEIEEGYYLYRDHLEAKDAATGEPIPLSTGPGVVETEDANFGPSEVYYLEAVARLGTEAPGQVAVTYQGCKKDSICYPPLTLTVNTANLQVSEPVVGFGIGPTPAAPAGGTGNGGFSLAEDTQDGGMVGSLLASGGAIWVIVSFLAFGLLLAFTPCVLPMYPILSATLAREGEALTARRGFILSLAYVLAMAAAFGLLGVVAAWSGQNLQMVLQSPYAIGAVAALFVVLATAMFGLFELQLPTTWVSRMAGVQAGTRGSVGGAAGMGFLSALIVGPCVTAPLAAALLYIAHTGDAWIGASALFALGLGQGIPLIAFGTMGSRALPRAGAWMVQVKYAFGFVFLGAAIWMVSRILPPQVTLALWAGLLLIVAVFIGVADRLLADAGAWPRFRKAAGLGVSLGGVILAIGAASGGTDPLRPLAHFVMTGSGQQIAQSEMTFIEANSTPQVEQAIASANGRPTLVYFTADWCVICKTIERDVFSSTEIVAALNDFQRVKVDLTGLDEASQGLMRDLAVVGPPTMIFFNRNASEANGSRLIGDVTTDTLLTSVSQARQ
;
A
#
# COMPACT_ATOMS: atom_id res chain seq x y z
N MET A 1 35.62 -0.44 -18.68
CA MET A 1 35.12 0.90 -19.05
C MET A 1 33.75 0.90 -19.74
N PRO A 2 33.43 0.13 -20.81
CA PRO A 2 32.13 0.26 -21.49
C PRO A 2 30.93 -0.05 -20.59
N ILE A 3 31.03 -1.09 -19.76
CA ILE A 3 29.99 -1.53 -18.80
C ILE A 3 29.48 -0.38 -17.91
N LEU A 4 30.34 0.56 -17.50
CA LEU A 4 29.96 1.68 -16.63
C LEU A 4 29.08 2.72 -17.36
N ARG A 5 29.27 2.90 -18.68
CA ARG A 5 28.38 3.73 -19.50
C ARG A 5 27.05 3.04 -19.76
N LEU A 6 27.07 1.72 -19.91
CA LEU A 6 25.87 0.90 -20.10
C LEU A 6 24.99 0.90 -18.84
N LEU A 7 25.58 0.75 -17.65
CA LEU A 7 24.90 0.89 -16.36
C LEU A 7 24.33 2.30 -16.14
N ALA A 8 25.08 3.35 -16.48
CA ALA A 8 24.59 4.73 -16.37
C ALA A 8 23.39 5.02 -17.30
N GLY A 9 23.40 4.44 -18.52
CA GLY A 9 22.25 4.52 -19.43
C GLY A 9 21.05 3.74 -18.90
N LEU A 10 21.25 2.52 -18.41
CA LEU A 10 20.16 1.68 -17.86
C LEU A 10 19.50 2.34 -16.64
N PHE A 11 20.29 2.95 -15.75
CA PHE A 11 19.80 3.68 -14.58
C PHE A 11 18.92 4.88 -14.95
N PHE A 12 19.25 5.58 -16.05
CA PHE A 12 18.44 6.70 -16.55
C PHE A 12 17.09 6.26 -17.13
N VAL A 13 17.02 5.05 -17.70
CA VAL A 13 15.77 4.44 -18.21
C VAL A 13 14.92 3.88 -17.06
N PHE A 14 15.55 3.28 -16.04
CA PHE A 14 14.83 2.75 -14.88
C PHE A 14 14.19 3.86 -14.02
N LEU A 15 14.72 5.08 -14.06
CA LEU A 15 14.14 6.25 -13.38
C LEU A 15 12.84 6.78 -14.03
N SER A 16 12.45 6.26 -15.21
CA SER A 16 11.30 6.74 -15.99
C SER A 16 10.08 5.81 -15.98
N LEU A 17 10.03 4.80 -15.10
CA LEU A 17 8.84 3.97 -14.90
C LEU A 17 8.13 4.32 -13.57
N PRO A 18 6.79 4.45 -13.55
CA PRO A 18 6.02 4.58 -12.32
C PRO A 18 5.91 3.24 -11.56
N ALA A 19 5.57 3.29 -10.26
CA ALA A 19 5.41 2.12 -9.40
C ALA A 19 4.12 2.22 -8.56
N ALA A 20 3.38 1.11 -8.44
CA ALA A 20 2.18 0.94 -7.61
C ALA A 20 2.45 -0.01 -6.42
N ALA A 21 1.63 -0.01 -5.35
CA ALA A 21 1.91 -0.80 -4.13
C ALA A 21 0.67 -1.14 -3.26
N GLN A 22 0.74 -2.26 -2.52
CA GLN A 22 -0.29 -2.94 -1.73
C GLN A 22 0.36 -4.08 -0.88
N GLN A 23 -0.36 -4.77 0.02
CA GLN A 23 0.24 -5.46 1.20
C GLN A 23 -0.80 -6.35 1.97
N GLU A 24 -0.40 -7.07 3.05
CA GLU A 24 -1.03 -8.33 3.57
C GLU A 24 -2.25 -8.22 4.56
N ASP A 25 -2.43 -9.12 5.59
CA ASP A 25 -3.62 -10.01 5.79
C ASP A 25 -4.00 -10.44 7.36
N LEU A 26 -5.15 -10.57 8.23
CA LEU A 26 -6.70 -10.81 8.61
C LEU A 26 -7.37 -12.23 8.56
N LEU A 27 -7.79 -12.76 9.72
CA LEU A 27 -9.06 -13.53 9.80
C LEU A 27 -10.30 -12.63 9.54
N GLN A 28 -11.19 -13.01 8.61
CA GLN A 28 -12.48 -12.34 8.38
C GLN A 28 -13.38 -12.47 9.62
N ALA A 29 -14.33 -11.54 9.81
CA ALA A 29 -15.09 -11.46 11.07
C ALA A 29 -15.93 -12.72 11.33
N GLU A 30 -16.36 -13.33 10.24
CA GLU A 30 -17.13 -14.56 10.10
C GLU A 30 -16.38 -15.78 10.64
N GLU A 31 -15.06 -15.79 10.45
CA GLU A 31 -14.18 -16.88 10.89
C GLU A 31 -13.74 -16.71 12.34
N ALA A 32 -13.65 -15.46 12.82
CA ALA A 32 -13.32 -15.07 14.19
C ALA A 32 -14.51 -15.18 15.16
N PHE A 33 -15.74 -14.96 14.68
CA PHE A 33 -16.99 -14.97 15.45
C PHE A 33 -18.02 -15.89 14.79
N ARG A 34 -17.81 -17.20 14.90
CA ARG A 34 -18.61 -18.21 14.19
C ARG A 34 -20.00 -18.31 14.81
N PHE A 35 -20.97 -17.73 14.12
CA PHE A 35 -22.35 -17.66 14.55
C PHE A 35 -23.14 -18.91 14.17
N SER A 36 -23.96 -19.40 15.10
CA SER A 36 -24.86 -20.54 14.93
C SER A 36 -26.17 -20.33 15.68
N VAL A 37 -27.23 -20.97 15.21
CA VAL A 37 -28.58 -20.84 15.75
C VAL A 37 -29.16 -22.21 16.04
N GLU A 38 -29.45 -22.47 17.31
CA GLU A 38 -30.00 -23.73 17.81
C GLU A 38 -31.39 -23.50 18.40
N ARG A 39 -32.27 -24.49 18.33
CA ARG A 39 -33.58 -24.45 19.01
C ARG A 39 -33.56 -25.45 20.17
N ASN A 40 -33.60 -24.92 21.39
CA ASN A 40 -33.49 -25.73 22.61
C ASN A 40 -34.80 -26.51 22.90
N ALA A 41 -34.75 -27.47 23.83
CA ALA A 41 -35.87 -28.35 24.17
C ALA A 41 -37.16 -27.58 24.53
N ASP A 42 -37.02 -26.44 25.21
CA ASP A 42 -38.12 -25.54 25.61
C ASP A 42 -38.65 -24.63 24.47
N GLN A 43 -38.39 -24.99 23.21
CA GLN A 43 -38.76 -24.25 21.98
C GLN A 43 -38.15 -22.84 21.83
N GLN A 44 -37.33 -22.38 22.78
CA GLN A 44 -36.58 -21.13 22.68
C GLN A 44 -35.47 -21.22 21.64
N ILE A 45 -35.23 -20.10 20.94
CA ILE A 45 -34.14 -19.96 19.97
C ILE A 45 -32.92 -19.43 20.72
N GLN A 46 -31.82 -20.18 20.62
CA GLN A 46 -30.54 -19.87 21.22
C GLN A 46 -29.55 -19.45 20.12
N LEU A 47 -28.95 -18.29 20.31
CA LEU A 47 -27.91 -17.73 19.46
C LEU A 47 -26.56 -18.02 20.11
N ARG A 48 -25.65 -18.62 19.37
CA ARG A 48 -24.33 -19.08 19.84
C ARG A 48 -23.25 -18.50 18.94
N TRP A 49 -22.28 -17.81 19.54
CA TRP A 49 -21.03 -17.41 18.88
C TRP A 49 -19.90 -18.25 19.48
N GLU A 50 -19.20 -19.01 18.64
CA GLU A 50 -17.88 -19.54 18.98
C GLU A 50 -16.83 -18.48 18.60
N ILE A 51 -15.99 -18.10 19.56
CA ILE A 51 -15.07 -16.97 19.45
C ILE A 51 -13.64 -17.50 19.46
N GLU A 52 -12.87 -17.25 18.41
CA GLU A 52 -11.51 -17.77 18.25
C GLU A 52 -10.54 -17.17 19.30
N GLU A 53 -9.48 -17.90 19.69
CA GLU A 53 -8.57 -17.45 20.76
C GLU A 53 -7.90 -16.11 20.43
N GLY A 54 -7.96 -15.16 21.37
CA GLY A 54 -7.45 -13.79 21.21
C GLY A 54 -8.47 -12.78 20.66
N TYR A 55 -9.67 -13.21 20.30
CA TYR A 55 -10.81 -12.36 19.97
C TYR A 55 -11.82 -12.33 21.13
N TYR A 56 -12.65 -11.29 21.17
CA TYR A 56 -13.69 -11.10 22.18
C TYR A 56 -14.86 -10.28 21.64
N LEU A 57 -16.03 -10.46 22.23
CA LEU A 57 -17.30 -9.90 21.77
C LEU A 57 -17.97 -9.14 22.92
N TYR A 58 -18.33 -7.87 22.73
CA TYR A 58 -18.92 -7.04 23.79
C TYR A 58 -20.36 -7.45 24.07
N ARG A 59 -20.67 -7.65 25.36
CA ARG A 59 -22.04 -7.93 25.82
C ARG A 59 -23.00 -6.80 25.48
N ASP A 60 -22.54 -5.56 25.65
CA ASP A 60 -23.37 -4.36 25.48
C ASP A 60 -23.63 -4.00 24.00
N HIS A 61 -22.94 -4.68 23.06
CA HIS A 61 -23.11 -4.52 21.61
C HIS A 61 -23.84 -5.72 20.97
N LEU A 62 -24.48 -6.58 21.78
CA LEU A 62 -25.38 -7.64 21.32
C LEU A 62 -26.82 -7.15 21.24
N GLU A 63 -27.30 -6.87 20.03
CA GLU A 63 -28.69 -6.45 19.78
C GLU A 63 -29.45 -7.48 18.92
N ALA A 64 -30.77 -7.58 19.13
CA ALA A 64 -31.68 -8.20 18.18
C ALA A 64 -32.84 -7.26 17.88
N LYS A 65 -33.23 -7.18 16.61
CA LYS A 65 -34.35 -6.37 16.11
C LYS A 65 -35.21 -7.22 15.17
N ASP A 66 -36.50 -6.95 15.10
CA ASP A 66 -37.37 -7.51 14.07
C ASP A 66 -36.91 -7.00 12.69
N ALA A 67 -36.62 -7.90 11.75
CA ALA A 67 -36.12 -7.51 10.43
C ALA A 67 -37.18 -6.82 9.54
N ALA A 68 -38.47 -6.90 9.89
CA ALA A 68 -39.58 -6.29 9.15
C ALA A 68 -40.08 -4.98 9.76
N THR A 69 -39.92 -4.77 11.08
CA THR A 69 -40.41 -3.57 11.79
C THR A 69 -39.30 -2.71 12.42
N GLY A 70 -38.11 -3.26 12.62
CA GLY A 70 -37.00 -2.60 13.31
C GLY A 70 -37.12 -2.52 14.83
N GLU A 71 -38.22 -3.02 15.42
CA GLU A 71 -38.42 -2.97 16.87
C GLU A 71 -37.43 -3.87 17.62
N PRO A 72 -36.87 -3.42 18.77
CA PRO A 72 -35.88 -4.19 19.53
C PRO A 72 -36.51 -5.39 20.24
N ILE A 73 -35.94 -6.57 20.01
CA ILE A 73 -36.36 -7.82 20.62
C ILE A 73 -35.48 -8.08 21.86
N PRO A 74 -36.05 -8.32 23.05
CA PRO A 74 -35.25 -8.54 24.25
C PRO A 74 -34.43 -9.83 24.16
N LEU A 75 -33.10 -9.68 24.21
CA LEU A 75 -32.15 -10.78 24.36
C LEU A 75 -31.88 -11.07 25.84
N SER A 76 -31.82 -12.36 26.18
CA SER A 76 -31.38 -12.83 27.50
C SER A 76 -30.00 -13.46 27.39
N THR A 77 -28.98 -12.80 27.95
CA THR A 77 -27.56 -13.24 27.91
C THR A 77 -27.04 -13.59 29.31
N GLY A 78 -26.02 -14.45 29.37
CA GLY A 78 -25.30 -14.74 30.62
C GLY A 78 -24.45 -13.55 31.11
N PRO A 79 -23.94 -13.56 32.35
CA PRO A 79 -22.97 -12.57 32.80
C PRO A 79 -21.68 -12.65 31.95
N GLY A 80 -21.11 -11.50 31.58
CA GLY A 80 -19.82 -11.42 30.90
C GLY A 80 -18.63 -11.42 31.87
N VAL A 81 -17.43 -11.32 31.33
CA VAL A 81 -16.21 -10.98 32.07
C VAL A 81 -16.00 -9.47 31.95
N VAL A 82 -15.75 -8.78 33.07
CA VAL A 82 -15.46 -7.33 33.05
C VAL A 82 -13.98 -7.13 32.70
N GLU A 83 -13.68 -6.85 31.44
CA GLU A 83 -12.32 -6.50 31.02
C GLU A 83 -12.05 -5.05 31.39
N THR A 84 -11.14 -4.82 32.33
CA THR A 84 -10.94 -3.49 32.96
C THR A 84 -9.86 -2.65 32.26
N GLU A 85 -9.08 -3.26 31.35
CA GLU A 85 -7.94 -2.64 30.66
C GLU A 85 -8.14 -2.55 29.13
N ASP A 86 -9.39 -2.55 28.64
CA ASP A 86 -9.68 -2.40 27.21
C ASP A 86 -9.26 -1.01 26.69
N ALA A 87 -8.31 -0.98 25.76
CA ALA A 87 -7.75 0.25 25.18
C ALA A 87 -8.65 0.93 24.13
N ASN A 88 -9.73 0.28 23.69
CA ASN A 88 -10.65 0.78 22.65
C ASN A 88 -11.86 1.48 23.27
N PHE A 89 -12.54 0.83 24.23
CA PHE A 89 -13.79 1.32 24.83
C PHE A 89 -13.76 1.47 26.37
N GLY A 90 -12.70 1.01 27.04
CA GLY A 90 -12.61 1.02 28.50
C GLY A 90 -13.40 -0.10 29.19
N PRO A 91 -13.63 0.01 30.51
CA PRO A 91 -14.15 -1.09 31.32
C PRO A 91 -15.54 -1.54 30.89
N SER A 92 -15.63 -2.73 30.30
CA SER A 92 -16.83 -3.26 29.63
C SER A 92 -17.02 -4.76 29.89
N GLU A 93 -18.25 -5.27 29.77
CA GLU A 93 -18.51 -6.71 29.84
C GLU A 93 -18.30 -7.36 28.47
N VAL A 94 -17.44 -8.37 28.43
CA VAL A 94 -17.03 -9.09 27.21
C VAL A 94 -17.17 -10.60 27.36
N TYR A 95 -17.31 -11.29 26.24
CA TYR A 95 -17.25 -12.75 26.15
C TYR A 95 -15.99 -13.19 25.41
N TYR A 96 -15.35 -14.23 25.94
CA TYR A 96 -14.23 -14.96 25.33
C TYR A 96 -14.64 -16.41 25.11
N LEU A 97 -14.15 -17.03 24.02
CA LEU A 97 -14.39 -18.43 23.61
C LEU A 97 -15.84 -18.77 23.21
N GLU A 98 -16.83 -18.40 24.02
CA GLU A 98 -18.25 -18.66 23.76
C GLU A 98 -19.12 -17.48 24.23
N ALA A 99 -20.02 -17.00 23.38
CA ALA A 99 -21.13 -16.14 23.78
C ALA A 99 -22.47 -16.82 23.47
N VAL A 100 -23.44 -16.68 24.39
CA VAL A 100 -24.79 -17.24 24.25
C VAL A 100 -25.85 -16.21 24.62
N ALA A 101 -26.77 -15.98 23.68
CA ALA A 101 -27.98 -15.18 23.88
C ALA A 101 -29.23 -16.01 23.58
N ARG A 102 -30.35 -15.70 24.22
CA ARG A 102 -31.65 -16.34 23.97
C ARG A 102 -32.68 -15.30 23.57
N LEU A 103 -33.42 -15.59 22.51
CA LEU A 103 -34.57 -14.79 22.07
C LEU A 103 -35.81 -15.13 22.88
N GLY A 104 -36.72 -14.16 23.02
CA GLY A 104 -38.05 -14.38 23.60
C GLY A 104 -38.89 -15.40 22.82
N THR A 105 -39.88 -15.99 23.48
CA THR A 105 -40.75 -17.03 22.91
C THR A 105 -41.68 -16.56 21.78
N GLU A 106 -41.79 -15.25 21.57
CA GLU A 106 -42.64 -14.60 20.55
C GLU A 106 -41.78 -13.94 19.44
N ALA A 107 -40.62 -14.53 19.12
CA ALA A 107 -39.74 -14.01 18.08
C ALA A 107 -40.42 -14.03 16.68
N PRO A 108 -40.35 -12.92 15.91
CA PRO A 108 -40.94 -12.82 14.57
C PRO A 108 -40.22 -13.72 13.56
N GLY A 109 -40.81 -13.89 12.37
CA GLY A 109 -40.32 -14.81 11.33
C GLY A 109 -38.90 -14.54 10.83
N GLN A 110 -38.41 -13.31 10.95
CA GLN A 110 -37.04 -12.91 10.65
C GLN A 110 -36.53 -11.94 11.74
N VAL A 111 -35.32 -12.19 12.22
CA VAL A 111 -34.67 -11.40 13.28
C VAL A 111 -33.30 -10.94 12.79
N ALA A 112 -33.07 -9.63 12.80
CA ALA A 112 -31.76 -9.03 12.56
C ALA A 112 -30.97 -9.02 13.87
N VAL A 113 -29.95 -9.88 13.96
CA VAL A 113 -29.03 -9.98 15.10
C VAL A 113 -27.77 -9.18 14.77
N THR A 114 -27.46 -8.17 15.59
CA THR A 114 -26.23 -7.38 15.45
C THR A 114 -25.27 -7.69 16.59
N TYR A 115 -23.99 -7.85 16.27
CA TYR A 115 -22.92 -8.08 17.23
C TYR A 115 -21.65 -7.34 16.83
N GLN A 116 -20.79 -7.05 17.80
CA GLN A 116 -19.47 -6.46 17.57
C GLN A 116 -18.42 -7.09 18.48
N GLY A 117 -17.24 -7.32 17.92
CA GLY A 117 -16.09 -7.83 18.66
C GLY A 117 -14.77 -7.29 18.12
N CYS A 118 -13.72 -7.47 18.91
CA CYS A 118 -12.37 -7.02 18.57
C CYS A 118 -11.36 -8.15 18.73
N LYS A 119 -10.21 -7.97 18.08
CA LYS A 119 -8.99 -8.72 18.35
C LYS A 119 -8.21 -7.99 19.43
N LYS A 120 -7.80 -8.69 20.48
CA LYS A 120 -7.07 -8.07 21.60
C LYS A 120 -5.79 -7.38 21.08
N ASP A 121 -5.49 -6.21 21.66
CA ASP A 121 -4.33 -5.37 21.39
C ASP A 121 -4.09 -5.01 19.91
N SER A 122 -5.13 -4.95 19.06
CA SER A 122 -4.95 -4.66 17.63
C SER A 122 -6.09 -3.90 16.93
N ILE A 123 -7.15 -4.58 16.47
CA ILE A 123 -8.24 -3.96 15.69
C ILE A 123 -9.62 -4.46 16.13
N CYS A 124 -10.59 -3.55 16.10
CA CYS A 124 -12.00 -3.86 16.24
C CYS A 124 -12.64 -4.08 14.87
N TYR A 125 -13.54 -5.05 14.78
CA TYR A 125 -14.37 -5.25 13.59
C TYR A 125 -15.56 -4.27 13.64
N PRO A 126 -16.09 -3.82 12.49
CA PRO A 126 -17.33 -3.07 12.46
C PRO A 126 -18.50 -3.94 12.97
N PRO A 127 -19.61 -3.34 13.45
CA PRO A 127 -20.81 -4.09 13.81
C PRO A 127 -21.32 -4.91 12.62
N LEU A 128 -21.61 -6.19 12.87
CA LEU A 128 -22.06 -7.17 11.88
C LEU A 128 -23.51 -7.53 12.15
N THR A 129 -24.36 -7.41 11.14
CA THR A 129 -25.79 -7.77 11.23
C THR A 129 -26.08 -9.01 10.39
N LEU A 130 -26.57 -10.06 11.06
CA LEU A 130 -27.04 -11.31 10.47
C LEU A 130 -28.57 -11.37 10.52
N THR A 131 -29.21 -11.74 9.41
CA THR A 131 -30.66 -12.00 9.42
C THR A 131 -30.92 -13.50 9.61
N VAL A 132 -31.60 -13.83 10.70
CA VAL A 132 -31.97 -15.20 11.12
C VAL A 132 -33.44 -15.44 10.85
N ASN A 133 -33.76 -16.46 10.06
CA ASN A 133 -35.14 -16.93 9.89
C ASN A 133 -35.49 -17.91 11.03
N THR A 134 -36.44 -17.52 11.87
CA THR A 134 -36.77 -18.24 13.12
C THR A 134 -37.57 -19.53 12.90
N ALA A 135 -38.19 -19.68 11.72
CA ALA A 135 -39.05 -20.81 11.37
C ALA A 135 -38.26 -22.00 10.78
N ASN A 136 -37.14 -21.73 10.09
CA ASN A 136 -36.28 -22.77 9.50
C ASN A 136 -34.83 -22.78 10.02
N LEU A 137 -34.51 -21.87 10.95
CA LEU A 137 -33.17 -21.69 11.56
C LEU A 137 -32.05 -21.36 10.56
N GLN A 138 -32.39 -20.88 9.36
CA GLN A 138 -31.39 -20.43 8.39
C GLN A 138 -30.86 -19.05 8.76
N VAL A 139 -29.54 -18.92 8.70
CA VAL A 139 -28.79 -17.67 8.84
C VAL A 139 -28.43 -17.17 7.44
N SER A 140 -28.66 -15.89 7.18
CA SER A 140 -28.24 -15.22 5.93
C SER A 140 -26.73 -14.94 5.96
N GLU A 141 -26.09 -14.85 4.80
CA GLU A 141 -24.67 -14.42 4.75
C GLU A 141 -24.52 -13.00 5.36
N PRO A 142 -23.43 -12.75 6.13
CA PRO A 142 -23.24 -11.49 6.83
C PRO A 142 -23.02 -10.30 5.89
N VAL A 143 -23.68 -9.20 6.21
CA VAL A 143 -23.52 -7.92 5.50
C VAL A 143 -22.31 -7.18 6.08
N VAL A 144 -21.11 -7.62 5.67
CA VAL A 144 -19.83 -7.12 6.16
C VAL A 144 -19.69 -5.61 5.93
N GLY A 145 -19.25 -4.86 6.95
CA GLY A 145 -18.80 -3.49 6.77
C GLY A 145 -17.42 -3.45 6.13
N PHE A 146 -17.32 -2.91 4.91
CA PHE A 146 -16.11 -2.85 4.06
C PHE A 146 -15.53 -4.23 3.66
N GLY A 147 -15.81 -4.70 2.44
CA GLY A 147 -15.12 -5.87 1.88
C GLY A 147 -15.80 -6.53 0.68
N ILE A 148 -15.70 -5.91 -0.50
CA ILE A 148 -15.93 -6.45 -1.87
C ILE A 148 -16.49 -7.89 -1.96
N GLY A 149 -17.78 -8.07 -1.67
CA GLY A 149 -18.50 -9.33 -1.97
C GLY A 149 -18.78 -9.49 -3.47
N PRO A 150 -19.08 -10.71 -3.96
CA PRO A 150 -19.46 -10.94 -5.35
C PRO A 150 -20.78 -10.23 -5.69
N THR A 151 -20.86 -9.67 -6.90
CA THR A 151 -22.03 -8.89 -7.38
C THR A 151 -23.35 -9.66 -7.20
N PRO A 152 -24.28 -9.19 -6.37
CA PRO A 152 -25.59 -9.82 -6.24
C PRO A 152 -26.38 -9.71 -7.54
N ALA A 153 -26.90 -10.83 -8.05
CA ALA A 153 -27.79 -10.81 -9.21
C ALA A 153 -29.12 -10.12 -8.83
N ALA A 154 -29.42 -8.99 -9.49
CA ALA A 154 -30.55 -8.14 -9.13
C ALA A 154 -31.92 -8.87 -9.26
N PRO A 155 -32.76 -8.88 -8.20
CA PRO A 155 -34.15 -9.29 -8.32
C PRO A 155 -34.96 -8.30 -9.15
N ALA A 156 -35.80 -8.81 -10.07
CA ALA A 156 -36.56 -7.96 -10.97
C ALA A 156 -37.80 -7.31 -10.31
N GLY A 157 -37.73 -6.00 -10.07
CA GLY A 157 -38.91 -5.11 -10.00
C GLY A 157 -39.46 -4.81 -8.60
N GLY A 158 -39.38 -3.53 -8.22
CA GLY A 158 -40.10 -2.94 -7.08
C GLY A 158 -40.06 -1.42 -7.16
N THR A 159 -41.21 -0.75 -7.03
CA THR A 159 -41.31 0.72 -7.09
C THR A 159 -41.59 1.33 -5.71
N GLY A 160 -40.78 2.31 -5.31
CA GLY A 160 -40.88 3.04 -4.06
C GLY A 160 -40.18 4.40 -4.17
N ASN A 161 -40.60 5.41 -3.40
CA ASN A 161 -40.20 6.81 -3.59
C ASN A 161 -39.20 7.31 -2.54
N GLY A 162 -38.14 7.97 -3.02
CA GLY A 162 -37.40 9.00 -2.28
C GLY A 162 -35.97 8.63 -1.89
N GLY A 163 -34.99 9.44 -2.30
CA GLY A 163 -33.59 9.34 -1.85
C GLY A 163 -32.63 8.70 -2.86
N PHE A 164 -32.43 9.35 -4.01
CA PHE A 164 -31.37 9.05 -4.99
C PHE A 164 -31.49 7.67 -5.67
N SER A 165 -30.71 7.48 -6.74
CA SER A 165 -30.65 6.21 -7.50
C SER A 165 -29.26 6.09 -8.12
N LEU A 166 -28.61 4.96 -7.91
CA LEU A 166 -27.24 4.67 -8.38
C LEU A 166 -27.24 4.04 -9.78
N ALA A 167 -26.10 4.11 -10.45
CA ALA A 167 -25.88 3.47 -11.75
C ALA A 167 -25.39 2.02 -11.63
N GLU A 168 -25.80 1.15 -12.55
CA GLU A 168 -25.30 -0.24 -12.62
C GLU A 168 -23.95 -0.27 -13.36
N ASP A 169 -22.87 -0.48 -12.61
CA ASP A 169 -21.50 -0.25 -13.08
C ASP A 169 -20.98 -1.39 -13.98
N THR A 170 -20.28 -1.02 -15.06
CA THR A 170 -19.95 -1.92 -16.18
C THR A 170 -18.56 -1.68 -16.79
N GLN A 171 -17.65 -0.95 -16.11
CA GLN A 171 -16.32 -0.62 -16.67
C GLN A 171 -15.12 -1.20 -15.90
N ASP A 172 -14.32 -1.96 -16.66
CA ASP A 172 -12.86 -2.09 -16.57
C ASP A 172 -12.19 -2.55 -15.25
N GLY A 173 -12.28 -3.85 -14.99
CA GLY A 173 -11.21 -4.57 -14.27
C GLY A 173 -9.88 -4.47 -15.04
N GLY A 174 -8.92 -3.72 -14.50
CA GLY A 174 -7.73 -3.21 -15.21
C GLY A 174 -6.69 -4.24 -15.70
N MET A 175 -5.41 -3.82 -15.79
CA MET A 175 -4.35 -4.57 -16.50
C MET A 175 -4.24 -6.06 -16.12
N VAL A 176 -4.43 -6.42 -14.85
CA VAL A 176 -4.44 -7.83 -14.38
C VAL A 176 -5.64 -8.61 -14.95
N GLY A 177 -6.83 -8.01 -15.02
CA GLY A 177 -8.02 -8.60 -15.64
C GLY A 177 -7.83 -8.87 -17.14
N SER A 178 -7.18 -7.94 -17.86
CA SER A 178 -6.86 -8.13 -19.29
C SER A 178 -5.89 -9.29 -19.55
N LEU A 179 -4.97 -9.55 -18.62
CA LEU A 179 -4.07 -10.72 -18.64
C LEU A 179 -4.80 -12.01 -18.23
N LEU A 180 -5.75 -11.92 -17.29
CA LEU A 180 -6.60 -13.03 -16.86
C LEU A 180 -7.46 -13.55 -18.03
N ALA A 181 -8.06 -12.63 -18.80
CA ALA A 181 -8.87 -12.93 -19.97
C ALA A 181 -8.10 -13.53 -21.17
N SER A 182 -6.76 -13.61 -21.10
CA SER A 182 -5.92 -13.98 -22.26
C SER A 182 -4.82 -15.01 -21.98
N GLY A 183 -4.37 -15.22 -20.74
CA GLY A 183 -3.15 -16.00 -20.45
C GLY A 183 -3.26 -17.15 -19.44
N GLY A 184 -4.14 -17.07 -18.44
CA GLY A 184 -4.21 -18.04 -17.34
C GLY A 184 -2.97 -18.10 -16.43
N ALA A 185 -2.99 -18.97 -15.42
CA ALA A 185 -2.02 -18.97 -14.30
C ALA A 185 -0.53 -19.08 -14.71
N ILE A 186 -0.22 -19.75 -15.83
CA ILE A 186 1.16 -19.88 -16.33
C ILE A 186 1.73 -18.51 -16.75
N TRP A 187 0.92 -17.66 -17.39
CA TRP A 187 1.34 -16.31 -17.76
C TRP A 187 1.58 -15.41 -16.54
N VAL A 188 0.83 -15.61 -15.46
CA VAL A 188 1.03 -14.91 -14.17
C VAL A 188 2.38 -15.30 -13.59
N ILE A 189 2.69 -16.60 -13.47
CA ILE A 189 3.98 -17.07 -12.93
C ILE A 189 5.16 -16.57 -13.79
N VAL A 190 5.01 -16.54 -15.13
CA VAL A 190 6.04 -16.00 -16.04
C VAL A 190 6.21 -14.48 -15.91
N SER A 191 5.12 -13.72 -15.71
CA SER A 191 5.23 -12.26 -15.50
C SER A 191 5.89 -11.94 -14.15
N PHE A 192 5.57 -12.66 -13.08
CA PHE A 192 6.23 -12.51 -11.78
C PHE A 192 7.71 -12.90 -11.79
N LEU A 193 8.10 -13.93 -12.54
CA LEU A 193 9.50 -14.27 -12.82
C LEU A 193 10.24 -13.12 -13.53
N ALA A 194 9.59 -12.50 -14.53
CA ALA A 194 10.15 -11.37 -15.27
C ALA A 194 10.24 -10.08 -14.42
N PHE A 195 9.25 -9.80 -13.57
CA PHE A 195 9.32 -8.73 -12.58
C PHE A 195 10.43 -9.00 -11.56
N GLY A 196 10.61 -10.23 -11.08
CA GLY A 196 11.76 -10.63 -10.25
C GLY A 196 13.10 -10.29 -10.91
N LEU A 197 13.25 -10.58 -12.21
CA LEU A 197 14.45 -10.27 -12.97
C LEU A 197 14.68 -8.75 -13.13
N LEU A 198 13.63 -7.95 -13.29
CA LEU A 198 13.70 -6.48 -13.26
C LEU A 198 14.11 -5.96 -11.87
N LEU A 199 13.53 -6.53 -10.80
CA LEU A 199 13.79 -6.16 -9.41
C LEU A 199 15.24 -6.43 -8.98
N ALA A 200 15.95 -7.36 -9.62
CA ALA A 200 17.37 -7.59 -9.39
C ALA A 200 18.26 -6.35 -9.66
N PHE A 201 17.76 -5.39 -10.46
CA PHE A 201 18.44 -4.13 -10.75
C PHE A 201 18.02 -2.97 -9.82
N THR A 202 17.19 -3.23 -8.80
CA THR A 202 16.81 -2.22 -7.80
C THR A 202 17.98 -1.86 -6.87
N PRO A 203 17.98 -0.64 -6.31
CA PRO A 203 19.05 -0.19 -5.40
C PRO A 203 19.11 -0.95 -4.07
N CYS A 204 18.12 -1.78 -3.71
CA CYS A 204 18.17 -2.61 -2.51
C CYS A 204 18.93 -3.93 -2.71
N VAL A 205 18.94 -4.49 -3.93
CA VAL A 205 19.57 -5.79 -4.25
C VAL A 205 21.02 -5.59 -4.70
N LEU A 206 21.29 -4.56 -5.52
CA LEU A 206 22.62 -4.23 -6.04
C LEU A 206 23.74 -4.11 -4.99
N PRO A 207 23.55 -3.53 -3.79
CA PRO A 207 24.59 -3.41 -2.76
C PRO A 207 25.07 -4.74 -2.18
N MET A 208 24.28 -5.81 -2.32
CA MET A 208 24.63 -7.15 -1.86
C MET A 208 25.59 -7.87 -2.82
N TYR A 209 25.61 -7.46 -4.10
CA TYR A 209 26.48 -8.02 -5.13
C TYR A 209 27.98 -7.81 -4.84
N PRO A 210 28.44 -6.60 -4.46
CA PRO A 210 29.79 -6.40 -3.93
C PRO A 210 30.11 -7.28 -2.72
N ILE A 211 29.18 -7.45 -1.77
CA ILE A 211 29.39 -8.24 -0.55
C ILE A 211 29.67 -9.71 -0.90
N LEU A 212 28.82 -10.33 -1.74
CA LEU A 212 29.03 -11.68 -2.24
C LEU A 212 30.34 -11.80 -3.04
N SER A 213 30.65 -10.82 -3.90
CA SER A 213 31.92 -10.82 -4.63
C SER A 213 33.14 -10.76 -3.71
N ALA A 214 33.04 -10.03 -2.59
CA ALA A 214 34.11 -9.87 -1.63
C ALA A 214 34.28 -11.10 -0.73
N THR A 215 33.19 -11.76 -0.31
CA THR A 215 33.27 -13.02 0.45
C THR A 215 33.84 -14.15 -0.41
N LEU A 216 33.31 -14.36 -1.63
CA LEU A 216 33.83 -15.37 -2.55
C LEU A 216 35.28 -15.10 -2.97
N ALA A 217 35.70 -13.83 -3.10
CA ALA A 217 37.10 -13.50 -3.42
C ALA A 217 38.08 -13.68 -2.24
N ARG A 218 37.58 -13.75 -0.99
CA ARG A 218 38.44 -13.83 0.21
C ARG A 218 38.73 -15.26 0.67
N GLU A 219 38.01 -16.27 0.17
CA GLU A 219 38.18 -17.67 0.58
C GLU A 219 39.39 -18.40 -0.08
N GLY A 220 40.09 -17.77 -1.03
CA GLY A 220 41.48 -18.08 -1.42
C GLY A 220 41.73 -19.37 -2.21
N GLU A 221 40.99 -20.46 -1.95
CA GLU A 221 41.10 -21.72 -2.67
C GLU A 221 40.39 -21.68 -4.04
N ALA A 222 40.69 -22.65 -4.90
CA ALA A 222 40.32 -22.62 -6.32
C ALA A 222 38.79 -22.55 -6.54
N LEU A 223 38.31 -21.35 -6.90
CA LEU A 223 36.93 -21.05 -7.29
C LEU A 223 36.52 -21.81 -8.56
N THR A 224 36.13 -23.07 -8.40
CA THR A 224 35.45 -23.82 -9.45
C THR A 224 34.05 -23.25 -9.66
N ALA A 225 33.65 -23.03 -10.92
CA ALA A 225 32.33 -22.51 -11.27
C ALA A 225 31.17 -23.34 -10.66
N ARG A 226 31.41 -24.65 -10.45
CA ARG A 226 30.48 -25.57 -9.78
C ARG A 226 30.21 -25.19 -8.31
N ARG A 227 31.22 -24.74 -7.54
CA ARG A 227 31.02 -24.30 -6.15
C ARG A 227 30.34 -22.93 -6.08
N GLY A 228 30.70 -22.01 -6.99
CA GLY A 228 30.00 -20.73 -7.16
C GLY A 228 28.52 -20.88 -7.51
N PHE A 229 28.20 -21.79 -8.44
CA PHE A 229 26.82 -22.19 -8.76
C PHE A 229 26.07 -22.73 -7.54
N ILE A 230 26.62 -23.73 -6.84
CA ILE A 230 25.96 -24.38 -5.70
C ILE A 230 25.66 -23.39 -4.56
N LEU A 231 26.61 -22.49 -4.24
CA LEU A 231 26.40 -21.47 -3.21
C LEU A 231 25.35 -20.43 -3.64
N SER A 232 25.38 -20.01 -4.91
CA SER A 232 24.40 -19.05 -5.47
C SER A 232 22.99 -19.66 -5.52
N LEU A 233 22.88 -20.93 -5.93
CA LEU A 233 21.62 -21.67 -5.99
C LEU A 233 21.04 -21.87 -4.58
N ALA A 234 21.86 -22.24 -3.59
CA ALA A 234 21.43 -22.38 -2.20
C ALA A 234 20.94 -21.07 -1.59
N TYR A 235 21.65 -19.97 -1.86
CA TYR A 235 21.23 -18.62 -1.47
C TYR A 235 19.87 -18.25 -2.09
N VAL A 236 19.72 -18.44 -3.41
CA VAL A 236 18.51 -18.07 -4.16
C VAL A 236 17.32 -18.94 -3.78
N LEU A 237 17.49 -20.25 -3.59
CA LEU A 237 16.41 -21.14 -3.14
C LEU A 237 15.93 -20.79 -1.74
N ALA A 238 16.82 -20.40 -0.82
CA ALA A 238 16.42 -19.94 0.52
C ALA A 238 15.68 -18.59 0.47
N MET A 239 16.08 -17.67 -0.40
CA MET A 239 15.40 -16.39 -0.60
C MET A 239 14.03 -16.55 -1.27
N ALA A 240 13.93 -17.42 -2.28
CA ALA A 240 12.66 -17.76 -2.93
C ALA A 240 11.71 -18.50 -1.99
N ALA A 241 12.21 -19.43 -1.18
CA ALA A 241 11.43 -20.09 -0.14
C ALA A 241 10.94 -19.11 0.94
N ALA A 242 11.74 -18.10 1.31
CA ALA A 242 11.31 -17.04 2.23
C ALA A 242 10.15 -16.21 1.64
N PHE A 243 10.22 -15.78 0.37
CA PHE A 243 9.11 -15.07 -0.27
C PHE A 243 7.88 -15.95 -0.52
N GLY A 244 8.07 -17.24 -0.82
CA GLY A 244 6.97 -18.20 -0.90
C GLY A 244 6.27 -18.42 0.44
N LEU A 245 7.04 -18.52 1.54
CA LEU A 245 6.49 -18.61 2.90
C LEU A 245 5.76 -17.33 3.32
N LEU A 246 6.31 -16.14 3.04
CA LEU A 246 5.61 -14.88 3.23
C LEU A 246 4.30 -14.85 2.41
N GLY A 247 4.31 -15.33 1.16
CA GLY A 247 3.12 -15.47 0.34
C GLY A 247 2.05 -16.40 0.91
N VAL A 248 2.43 -17.48 1.60
CA VAL A 248 1.49 -18.38 2.31
C VAL A 248 0.98 -17.76 3.60
N VAL A 249 1.83 -17.08 4.38
CA VAL A 249 1.43 -16.36 5.60
C VAL A 249 0.46 -15.23 5.27
N ALA A 250 0.72 -14.50 4.20
CA ALA A 250 -0.16 -13.49 3.65
C ALA A 250 -1.49 -14.09 3.19
N ALA A 251 -1.48 -15.08 2.29
CA ALA A 251 -2.71 -15.76 1.83
C ALA A 251 -3.52 -16.47 2.93
N TRP A 252 -2.95 -16.66 4.13
CA TRP A 252 -3.63 -17.20 5.32
C TRP A 252 -4.13 -16.13 6.30
N SER A 253 -3.68 -14.87 6.16
CA SER A 253 -4.28 -13.68 6.79
C SER A 253 -5.66 -13.31 6.17
N GLY A 254 -5.88 -12.02 5.78
CA GLY A 254 -6.98 -11.30 5.06
C GLY A 254 -7.18 -9.75 5.32
N GLN A 255 -6.36 -9.12 6.20
CA GLN A 255 -6.31 -7.77 6.83
C GLN A 255 -6.03 -6.70 5.77
N ASN A 256 -5.85 -5.50 6.30
CA ASN A 256 -4.81 -4.61 5.86
C ASN A 256 -3.53 -4.66 6.76
N LEU A 257 -2.61 -5.63 6.61
CA LEU A 257 -1.19 -5.37 6.96
C LEU A 257 -0.66 -4.22 6.08
N GLN A 258 -1.31 -3.95 4.94
CA GLN A 258 -1.40 -2.64 4.26
C GLN A 258 -1.45 -1.47 5.24
N MET A 259 -2.38 -1.45 6.17
CA MET A 259 -2.52 -0.40 7.18
C MET A 259 -1.40 -0.45 8.22
N VAL A 260 -0.87 -1.63 8.54
CA VAL A 260 0.21 -1.82 9.52
C VAL A 260 1.55 -1.26 9.03
N LEU A 261 2.10 -1.66 7.87
CA LEU A 261 3.35 -1.05 7.38
C LEU A 261 3.16 0.35 6.75
N GLN A 262 1.93 0.81 6.53
CA GLN A 262 1.63 2.22 6.22
C GLN A 262 1.40 3.10 7.45
N SER A 263 1.37 2.52 8.65
CA SER A 263 1.34 3.32 9.89
C SER A 263 2.57 4.25 9.96
N PRO A 264 2.44 5.46 10.53
CA PRO A 264 3.54 6.42 10.58
C PRO A 264 4.75 5.88 11.37
N TYR A 265 4.50 5.01 12.36
CA TYR A 265 5.54 4.34 13.13
C TYR A 265 6.32 3.30 12.30
N ALA A 266 5.64 2.48 11.49
CA ALA A 266 6.31 1.50 10.63
C ALA A 266 7.10 2.18 9.50
N ILE A 267 6.52 3.20 8.86
CA ILE A 267 7.21 4.06 7.88
C ILE A 267 8.47 4.69 8.51
N GLY A 268 8.35 5.23 9.72
CA GLY A 268 9.48 5.80 10.47
C GLY A 268 10.58 4.79 10.79
N ALA A 269 10.22 3.57 11.19
CA ALA A 269 11.17 2.49 11.48
C ALA A 269 11.91 2.02 10.21
N VAL A 270 11.20 1.83 9.09
CA VAL A 270 11.79 1.48 7.79
C VAL A 270 12.72 2.58 7.28
N ALA A 271 12.33 3.86 7.41
CA ALA A 271 13.19 4.98 7.06
C ALA A 271 14.46 5.05 7.93
N ALA A 272 14.34 4.84 9.24
CA ALA A 272 15.48 4.78 10.15
C ALA A 272 16.45 3.63 9.78
N LEU A 273 15.93 2.47 9.40
CA LEU A 273 16.74 1.34 8.90
C LEU A 273 17.51 1.73 7.63
N PHE A 274 16.89 2.40 6.65
CA PHE A 274 17.59 2.88 5.46
C PHE A 274 18.67 3.93 5.78
N VAL A 275 18.45 4.83 6.75
CA VAL A 275 19.48 5.79 7.20
C VAL A 275 20.66 5.07 7.87
N VAL A 276 20.42 4.04 8.68
CA VAL A 276 21.48 3.21 9.28
C VAL A 276 22.27 2.46 8.20
N LEU A 277 21.60 1.84 7.22
CA LEU A 277 22.23 1.15 6.11
C LEU A 277 23.05 2.10 5.23
N ALA A 278 22.54 3.30 4.93
CA ALA A 278 23.28 4.34 4.22
C ALA A 278 24.54 4.76 4.99
N THR A 279 24.44 4.95 6.32
CA THR A 279 25.57 5.33 7.18
C THR A 279 26.66 4.25 7.20
N ALA A 280 26.29 2.97 7.20
CA ALA A 280 27.21 1.85 7.02
C ALA A 280 27.84 1.81 5.61
N MET A 281 27.12 2.25 4.56
CA MET A 281 27.67 2.42 3.22
C MET A 281 28.67 3.58 3.13
N PHE A 282 28.45 4.71 3.79
CA PHE A 282 29.46 5.77 3.93
C PHE A 282 30.68 5.33 4.78
N GLY A 283 30.50 4.34 5.66
CA GLY A 283 31.59 3.77 6.45
C GLY A 283 31.90 4.54 7.72
N LEU A 284 30.96 5.36 8.21
CA LEU A 284 31.03 5.95 9.57
C LEU A 284 31.02 4.86 10.64
N PHE A 285 30.34 3.73 10.36
CA PHE A 285 30.42 2.50 11.14
C PHE A 285 30.67 1.33 10.19
N GLU A 286 31.72 0.56 10.44
CA GLU A 286 31.74 -0.84 10.00
C GLU A 286 31.03 -1.69 11.06
N LEU A 287 30.07 -2.52 10.64
CA LEU A 287 29.43 -3.53 11.49
C LEU A 287 30.39 -4.72 11.73
N GLN A 288 31.56 -4.42 12.32
CA GLN A 288 32.45 -5.43 12.86
C GLN A 288 31.81 -6.00 14.14
N LEU A 289 31.03 -7.08 13.97
CA LEU A 289 30.54 -7.91 15.06
C LEU A 289 31.68 -8.18 16.07
N PRO A 290 31.46 -8.04 17.39
CA PRO A 290 32.52 -8.18 18.38
C PRO A 290 33.30 -9.49 18.17
N THR A 291 34.63 -9.40 18.17
CA THR A 291 35.50 -10.54 17.82
C THR A 291 35.25 -11.77 18.71
N THR A 292 34.74 -11.57 19.94
CA THR A 292 34.30 -12.62 20.86
C THR A 292 33.05 -13.39 20.40
N TRP A 293 32.08 -12.71 19.76
CA TRP A 293 30.92 -13.35 19.12
C TRP A 293 31.33 -14.04 17.82
N VAL A 294 32.13 -13.34 16.98
CA VAL A 294 32.62 -13.87 15.70
C VAL A 294 33.48 -15.12 15.90
N SER A 295 34.29 -15.17 16.97
CA SER A 295 35.14 -16.32 17.32
C SER A 295 34.38 -17.46 18.02
N ARG A 296 33.39 -17.17 18.88
CA ARG A 296 32.50 -18.22 19.42
C ARG A 296 31.71 -18.91 18.31
N MET A 297 31.11 -18.13 17.40
CA MET A 297 30.51 -18.71 16.19
C MET A 297 31.57 -19.40 15.33
N ALA A 298 32.76 -18.83 15.12
CA ALA A 298 33.83 -19.51 14.38
C ALA A 298 34.24 -20.87 14.97
N GLY A 299 34.24 -21.03 16.30
CA GLY A 299 34.57 -22.31 16.95
C GLY A 299 33.56 -23.42 16.65
N VAL A 300 32.28 -23.09 16.54
CA VAL A 300 31.20 -24.02 16.13
C VAL A 300 31.14 -24.20 14.61
N GLN A 301 31.62 -23.22 13.86
CA GLN A 301 31.31 -23.02 12.43
C GLN A 301 32.57 -23.03 11.54
N ALA A 302 33.69 -23.57 12.05
CA ALA A 302 34.98 -23.65 11.38
C ALA A 302 34.97 -24.51 10.11
N GLY A 303 34.12 -25.54 10.06
CA GLY A 303 33.87 -26.34 8.85
C GLY A 303 32.72 -25.82 7.97
N THR A 304 32.19 -24.62 8.25
CA THR A 304 30.86 -24.21 7.76
C THR A 304 30.83 -22.82 7.11
N ARG A 305 31.87 -21.99 7.27
CA ARG A 305 32.11 -20.86 6.36
C ARG A 305 32.39 -21.42 4.95
N GLY A 306 31.79 -20.81 3.93
CA GLY A 306 31.81 -21.34 2.56
C GLY A 306 30.94 -22.60 2.34
N SER A 307 29.96 -22.88 3.21
CA SER A 307 29.02 -24.00 3.08
C SER A 307 27.60 -23.57 2.68
N VAL A 308 26.85 -24.54 2.13
CA VAL A 308 25.45 -24.40 1.67
C VAL A 308 24.52 -23.81 2.75
N GLY A 309 24.64 -24.27 4.01
CA GLY A 309 23.79 -23.79 5.10
C GLY A 309 24.04 -22.32 5.48
N GLY A 310 25.30 -21.87 5.41
CA GLY A 310 25.66 -20.46 5.63
C GLY A 310 25.12 -19.53 4.53
N ALA A 311 25.14 -20.00 3.28
CA ALA A 311 24.54 -19.27 2.16
C ALA A 311 23.00 -19.20 2.27
N ALA A 312 22.35 -20.31 2.66
CA ALA A 312 20.90 -20.37 2.85
C ALA A 312 20.42 -19.44 3.98
N GLY A 313 21.08 -19.44 5.14
CA GLY A 313 20.72 -18.56 6.26
C GLY A 313 20.83 -17.07 5.93
N MET A 314 21.87 -16.68 5.18
CA MET A 314 22.00 -15.31 4.65
C MET A 314 20.93 -14.96 3.61
N GLY A 315 20.49 -15.94 2.80
CA GLY A 315 19.40 -15.75 1.82
C GLY A 315 18.05 -15.49 2.49
N PHE A 316 17.73 -16.25 3.54
CA PHE A 316 16.50 -16.06 4.30
C PHE A 316 16.48 -14.70 5.02
N LEU A 317 17.55 -14.32 5.73
CA LEU A 317 17.62 -13.04 6.43
C LEU A 317 17.55 -11.84 5.46
N SER A 318 18.16 -11.97 4.28
CA SER A 318 18.11 -10.93 3.25
C SER A 318 16.71 -10.73 2.65
N ALA A 319 15.85 -11.76 2.63
CA ALA A 319 14.47 -11.61 2.17
C ALA A 319 13.67 -10.62 3.04
N LEU A 320 13.79 -10.74 4.38
CA LEU A 320 13.18 -9.81 5.33
C LEU A 320 13.67 -8.37 5.14
N ILE A 321 14.97 -8.18 4.90
CA ILE A 321 15.57 -6.85 4.68
C ILE A 321 15.15 -6.24 3.33
N VAL A 322 14.89 -7.07 2.32
CA VAL A 322 14.45 -6.64 0.98
C VAL A 322 12.94 -6.39 0.91
N GLY A 323 12.14 -7.01 1.79
CA GLY A 323 10.68 -6.86 1.87
C GLY A 323 10.14 -5.44 1.69
N PRO A 324 10.62 -4.43 2.44
CA PRO A 324 10.17 -3.03 2.30
C PRO A 324 10.35 -2.45 0.88
N CYS A 325 11.38 -2.89 0.13
CA CYS A 325 11.62 -2.48 -1.25
C CYS A 325 10.78 -3.24 -2.29
N VAL A 326 10.17 -4.37 -1.90
CA VAL A 326 9.38 -5.27 -2.77
C VAL A 326 7.90 -5.26 -2.36
N THR A 327 7.49 -4.35 -1.49
CA THR A 327 6.09 -3.97 -1.24
C THR A 327 5.33 -3.75 -2.55
N ALA A 328 5.90 -2.97 -3.47
CA ALA A 328 5.28 -2.61 -4.75
C ALA A 328 4.89 -3.81 -5.66
N PRO A 329 5.67 -4.90 -5.76
CA PRO A 329 5.22 -6.13 -6.43
C PRO A 329 4.50 -7.16 -5.55
N LEU A 330 4.81 -7.27 -4.24
CA LEU A 330 4.08 -8.12 -3.29
C LEU A 330 2.58 -7.81 -3.38
N ALA A 331 2.26 -6.51 -3.33
CA ALA A 331 1.00 -5.89 -3.71
C ALA A 331 0.14 -6.62 -4.73
N ALA A 332 0.69 -6.81 -5.93
CA ALA A 332 -0.05 -7.30 -7.08
C ALA A 332 -0.29 -8.81 -6.99
N ALA A 333 0.57 -9.54 -6.26
CA ALA A 333 0.28 -10.91 -5.90
C ALA A 333 -0.87 -10.98 -4.88
N LEU A 334 -0.91 -10.08 -3.90
CA LEU A 334 -1.92 -10.06 -2.85
C LEU A 334 -3.31 -9.66 -3.39
N LEU A 335 -3.39 -8.66 -4.27
CA LEU A 335 -4.58 -8.39 -5.10
C LEU A 335 -5.05 -9.63 -5.86
N TYR A 336 -4.11 -10.32 -6.52
CA TYR A 336 -4.41 -11.48 -7.34
C TYR A 336 -4.94 -12.64 -6.49
N ILE A 337 -4.36 -12.88 -5.32
CA ILE A 337 -4.82 -13.90 -4.37
C ILE A 337 -6.22 -13.55 -3.87
N ALA A 338 -6.46 -12.31 -3.43
CA ALA A 338 -7.77 -11.84 -2.98
C ALA A 338 -8.87 -12.00 -4.05
N HIS A 339 -8.56 -11.77 -5.32
CA HIS A 339 -9.51 -11.96 -6.43
C HIS A 339 -9.69 -13.41 -6.90
N THR A 340 -8.82 -14.35 -6.52
CA THR A 340 -8.84 -15.73 -7.04
C THR A 340 -9.00 -16.83 -6.00
N GLY A 341 -8.79 -16.54 -4.71
CA GLY A 341 -8.83 -17.49 -3.61
C GLY A 341 -7.71 -18.55 -3.62
N ASP A 342 -6.85 -18.58 -4.64
CA ASP A 342 -5.85 -19.64 -4.82
C ASP A 342 -4.49 -19.23 -4.21
N ALA A 343 -4.34 -19.54 -2.92
CA ALA A 343 -3.09 -19.37 -2.18
C ALA A 343 -1.88 -20.10 -2.81
N TRP A 344 -2.09 -21.17 -3.58
CA TRP A 344 -1.02 -21.93 -4.23
C TRP A 344 -0.48 -21.19 -5.46
N ILE A 345 -1.34 -20.51 -6.23
CA ILE A 345 -0.91 -19.59 -7.30
C ILE A 345 -0.16 -18.39 -6.67
N GLY A 346 -0.65 -17.85 -5.57
CA GLY A 346 0.03 -16.79 -4.81
C GLY A 346 1.45 -17.15 -4.37
N ALA A 347 1.58 -18.27 -3.64
CA ALA A 347 2.87 -18.76 -3.15
C ALA A 347 3.84 -19.09 -4.29
N SER A 348 3.36 -19.68 -5.38
CA SER A 348 4.21 -20.02 -6.54
C SER A 348 4.61 -18.79 -7.37
N ALA A 349 3.78 -17.75 -7.47
CA ALA A 349 4.14 -16.48 -8.08
C ALA A 349 5.24 -15.74 -7.27
N LEU A 350 5.14 -15.70 -5.94
CA LEU A 350 6.15 -15.07 -5.08
C LEU A 350 7.45 -15.88 -4.99
N PHE A 351 7.37 -17.22 -5.02
CA PHE A 351 8.54 -18.08 -5.21
C PHE A 351 9.23 -17.83 -6.56
N ALA A 352 8.46 -17.67 -7.65
CA ALA A 352 8.98 -17.34 -8.98
C ALA A 352 9.62 -15.95 -9.04
N LEU A 353 9.06 -14.94 -8.36
CA LEU A 353 9.67 -13.62 -8.22
C LEU A 353 11.03 -13.72 -7.51
N GLY A 354 11.11 -14.47 -6.41
CA GLY A 354 12.36 -14.73 -5.69
C GLY A 354 13.41 -15.45 -6.53
N LEU A 355 13.02 -16.45 -7.33
CA LEU A 355 13.88 -17.08 -8.32
C LEU A 355 14.37 -16.09 -9.39
N GLY A 356 13.46 -15.27 -9.93
CA GLY A 356 13.76 -14.28 -10.96
C GLY A 356 14.83 -13.28 -10.52
N GLN A 357 14.71 -12.77 -9.29
CA GLN A 357 15.71 -11.90 -8.69
C GLN A 357 17.07 -12.59 -8.49
N GLY A 358 17.07 -13.91 -8.33
CA GLY A 358 18.25 -14.76 -8.20
C GLY A 358 18.95 -15.12 -9.51
N ILE A 359 18.28 -15.05 -10.67
CA ILE A 359 18.86 -15.44 -11.97
C ILE A 359 20.17 -14.68 -12.27
N PRO A 360 20.26 -13.34 -12.12
CA PRO A 360 21.53 -12.64 -12.32
C PRO A 360 22.62 -13.08 -11.34
N LEU A 361 22.27 -13.32 -10.07
CA LEU A 361 23.20 -13.76 -9.02
C LEU A 361 23.84 -15.12 -9.38
N ILE A 362 23.03 -16.07 -9.86
CA ILE A 362 23.48 -17.37 -10.38
C ILE A 362 24.33 -17.19 -11.65
N ALA A 363 24.02 -16.24 -12.53
CA ALA A 363 24.77 -15.99 -13.76
C ALA A 363 26.21 -15.49 -13.51
N PHE A 364 26.43 -14.53 -12.60
CA PHE A 364 27.81 -14.13 -12.28
C PHE A 364 28.50 -15.16 -11.38
N GLY A 365 27.76 -15.84 -10.50
CA GLY A 365 28.27 -16.94 -9.68
C GLY A 365 28.79 -18.15 -10.49
N THR A 366 28.23 -18.37 -11.69
CA THR A 366 28.72 -19.37 -12.65
C THR A 366 29.84 -18.86 -13.55
N MET A 367 29.78 -17.61 -14.02
CA MET A 367 30.87 -17.00 -14.83
C MET A 367 32.15 -16.78 -14.02
N GLY A 368 32.04 -16.62 -12.70
CA GLY A 368 33.14 -16.64 -11.74
C GLY A 368 34.11 -15.46 -11.86
N SER A 369 35.24 -15.58 -11.16
CA SER A 369 36.24 -14.51 -10.98
C SER A 369 36.97 -14.06 -12.26
N ARG A 370 36.67 -14.64 -13.44
CA ARG A 370 37.11 -14.13 -14.75
C ARG A 370 36.28 -12.97 -15.28
N ALA A 371 34.99 -12.88 -14.91
CA ALA A 371 34.10 -11.82 -15.40
C ALA A 371 34.10 -10.57 -14.53
N LEU A 372 34.38 -10.70 -13.22
CA LEU A 372 34.38 -9.57 -12.30
C LEU A 372 35.67 -8.73 -12.42
N PRO A 373 35.59 -7.39 -12.49
CA PRO A 373 36.76 -6.54 -12.38
C PRO A 373 37.37 -6.67 -10.98
N ARG A 374 38.71 -6.60 -10.89
CA ARG A 374 39.43 -6.65 -9.60
C ARG A 374 38.86 -5.60 -8.63
N ALA A 375 38.55 -6.01 -7.41
CA ALA A 375 38.12 -5.11 -6.35
C ALA A 375 39.18 -4.01 -6.11
N GLY A 376 38.73 -2.77 -5.93
CA GLY A 376 39.58 -1.59 -5.88
C GLY A 376 38.76 -0.30 -5.82
N ALA A 377 39.39 0.86 -6.03
CA ALA A 377 38.81 2.18 -5.76
C ALA A 377 37.44 2.46 -6.42
N TRP A 378 37.12 1.83 -7.55
CA TRP A 378 35.78 1.95 -8.16
C TRP A 378 34.66 1.37 -7.27
N MET A 379 34.92 0.27 -6.56
CA MET A 379 33.93 -0.34 -5.65
C MET A 379 33.57 0.60 -4.49
N VAL A 380 34.52 1.42 -4.01
CA VAL A 380 34.30 2.45 -2.99
C VAL A 380 33.39 3.56 -3.52
N GLN A 381 33.60 4.01 -4.76
CA GLN A 381 32.73 5.00 -5.40
C GLN A 381 31.30 4.49 -5.59
N VAL A 382 31.15 3.20 -5.94
CA VAL A 382 29.84 2.53 -6.03
C VAL A 382 29.17 2.41 -4.66
N LYS A 383 29.92 2.07 -3.59
CA LYS A 383 29.41 2.00 -2.21
C LYS A 383 28.79 3.32 -1.77
N TYR A 384 29.48 4.44 -2.01
CA TYR A 384 28.95 5.78 -1.68
C TYR A 384 27.75 6.18 -2.55
N ALA A 385 27.74 5.82 -3.84
CA ALA A 385 26.60 6.08 -4.71
C ALA A 385 25.31 5.41 -4.19
N PHE A 386 25.36 4.13 -3.78
CA PHE A 386 24.21 3.45 -3.18
C PHE A 386 23.84 4.01 -1.80
N GLY A 387 24.81 4.49 -1.00
CA GLY A 387 24.52 5.21 0.24
C GLY A 387 23.61 6.44 0.02
N PHE A 388 23.84 7.21 -1.05
CA PHE A 388 22.97 8.33 -1.41
C PHE A 388 21.59 7.89 -1.92
N VAL A 389 21.48 6.78 -2.65
CA VAL A 389 20.17 6.26 -3.09
C VAL A 389 19.34 5.77 -1.90
N PHE A 390 19.95 5.13 -0.90
CA PHE A 390 19.26 4.77 0.35
C PHE A 390 18.78 5.99 1.15
N LEU A 391 19.55 7.08 1.20
CA LEU A 391 19.07 8.33 1.79
C LEU A 391 17.89 8.93 0.99
N GLY A 392 17.93 8.87 -0.34
CA GLY A 392 16.82 9.31 -1.19
C GLY A 392 15.54 8.51 -0.95
N ALA A 393 15.66 7.18 -0.85
CA ALA A 393 14.55 6.30 -0.51
C ALA A 393 14.00 6.56 0.91
N ALA A 394 14.87 6.80 1.89
CA ALA A 394 14.46 7.18 3.25
C ALA A 394 13.66 8.50 3.26
N ILE A 395 14.13 9.54 2.56
CA ILE A 395 13.43 10.83 2.47
C ILE A 395 12.07 10.66 1.75
N TRP A 396 12.00 9.85 0.69
CA TRP A 396 10.75 9.56 -0.02
C TRP A 396 9.73 8.78 0.81
N MET A 397 10.18 7.89 1.71
CA MET A 397 9.29 7.21 2.65
C MET A 397 8.78 8.19 3.73
N VAL A 398 9.68 9.01 4.27
CA VAL A 398 9.39 10.01 5.32
C VAL A 398 8.51 11.16 4.82
N SER A 399 8.53 11.48 3.52
CA SER A 399 7.68 12.54 2.95
C SER A 399 6.18 12.26 2.98
N ARG A 400 5.76 11.04 3.37
CA ARG A 400 4.36 10.72 3.68
C ARG A 400 3.88 11.23 5.04
N ILE A 401 4.81 11.61 5.92
CA ILE A 401 4.55 12.06 7.31
C ILE A 401 4.95 13.52 7.50
N LEU A 402 6.00 13.98 6.81
CA LEU A 402 6.55 15.33 6.99
C LEU A 402 5.91 16.36 6.05
N PRO A 403 5.64 17.59 6.54
CA PRO A 403 5.12 18.66 5.70
C PRO A 403 6.06 18.97 4.53
N PRO A 404 5.54 19.36 3.34
CA PRO A 404 6.28 19.38 2.08
C PRO A 404 7.51 20.29 2.11
N GLN A 405 7.47 21.37 2.89
CA GLN A 405 8.58 22.29 3.13
C GLN A 405 9.83 21.58 3.71
N VAL A 406 9.64 20.66 4.66
CA VAL A 406 10.74 19.91 5.29
C VAL A 406 11.23 18.80 4.36
N THR A 407 10.32 18.16 3.62
CA THR A 407 10.66 17.21 2.55
C THR A 407 11.57 17.87 1.50
N LEU A 408 11.23 19.07 1.04
CA LEU A 408 12.06 19.85 0.11
C LEU A 408 13.42 20.22 0.70
N ALA A 409 13.47 20.63 1.97
CA ALA A 409 14.73 20.94 2.66
C ALA A 409 15.63 19.71 2.80
N LEU A 410 15.07 18.52 3.05
CA LEU A 410 15.80 17.24 3.09
C LEU A 410 16.35 16.86 1.71
N TRP A 411 15.56 17.00 0.64
CA TRP A 411 16.02 16.78 -0.74
C TRP A 411 17.12 17.76 -1.16
N ALA A 412 16.97 19.04 -0.84
CA ALA A 412 18.01 20.06 -1.07
C ALA A 412 19.31 19.71 -0.32
N GLY A 413 19.20 19.34 0.96
CA GLY A 413 20.33 18.88 1.77
C GLY A 413 21.05 17.68 1.18
N LEU A 414 20.31 16.65 0.74
CA LEU A 414 20.88 15.46 0.08
C LEU A 414 21.66 15.86 -1.18
N LEU A 415 21.07 16.67 -2.06
CA LEU A 415 21.73 17.07 -3.32
C LEU A 415 22.98 17.92 -3.07
N LEU A 416 22.98 18.77 -2.05
CA LEU A 416 24.17 19.53 -1.65
C LEU A 416 25.28 18.62 -1.12
N ILE A 417 24.97 17.62 -0.29
CA ILE A 417 25.96 16.63 0.20
C ILE A 417 26.50 15.79 -0.96
N VAL A 418 25.64 15.36 -1.89
CA VAL A 418 26.03 14.67 -3.13
C VAL A 418 26.99 15.52 -3.96
N ALA A 419 26.69 16.81 -4.16
CA ALA A 419 27.54 17.71 -4.93
C ALA A 419 28.93 17.91 -4.29
N VAL A 420 29.01 18.00 -2.96
CA VAL A 420 30.28 18.01 -2.22
C VAL A 420 31.06 16.71 -2.48
N PHE A 421 30.42 15.55 -2.32
CA PHE A 421 31.05 14.23 -2.55
C PHE A 421 31.48 13.97 -4.00
N ILE A 422 30.82 14.58 -4.98
CA ILE A 422 31.22 14.52 -6.40
C ILE A 422 32.52 15.30 -6.66
N GLY A 423 32.88 16.26 -5.81
CA GLY A 423 34.12 17.04 -5.87
C GLY A 423 33.93 18.50 -6.33
N VAL A 424 32.79 19.13 -6.05
CA VAL A 424 32.59 20.57 -6.35
C VAL A 424 33.58 21.44 -5.58
N ALA A 425 33.88 21.09 -4.32
CA ALA A 425 34.85 21.82 -3.49
C ALA A 425 36.32 21.56 -3.90
N ASP A 426 36.62 20.48 -4.63
CA ASP A 426 37.98 20.10 -4.97
C ASP A 426 38.64 21.12 -5.92
N ARG A 427 39.88 21.49 -5.62
CA ARG A 427 40.68 22.39 -6.46
C ARG A 427 41.16 21.64 -7.70
N LEU A 428 40.76 22.11 -8.89
CA LEU A 428 41.30 21.57 -10.14
C LEU A 428 42.73 22.10 -10.34
N LEU A 429 43.68 21.17 -10.40
CA LEU A 429 45.00 21.41 -10.98
C LEU A 429 44.86 21.62 -12.49
N ALA A 430 45.71 22.46 -13.09
CA ALA A 430 45.60 22.83 -14.51
C ALA A 430 45.62 21.59 -15.44
N ASP A 431 46.47 20.62 -15.12
CA ASP A 431 46.66 19.38 -15.88
C ASP A 431 45.57 18.31 -15.65
N ALA A 432 44.50 18.63 -14.92
CA ALA A 432 43.39 17.71 -14.71
C ALA A 432 42.72 17.32 -16.04
N GLY A 433 42.71 16.04 -16.37
CA GLY A 433 42.12 15.51 -17.61
C GLY A 433 40.59 15.63 -17.70
N ALA A 434 40.00 15.16 -18.81
CA ALA A 434 38.58 15.35 -19.09
C ALA A 434 37.61 14.75 -18.05
N TRP A 435 37.96 13.62 -17.43
CA TRP A 435 37.08 12.93 -16.47
C TRP A 435 36.82 13.71 -15.16
N PRO A 436 37.83 14.21 -14.41
CA PRO A 436 37.58 15.08 -13.26
C PRO A 436 36.90 16.41 -13.63
N ARG A 437 37.16 16.97 -14.83
CA ARG A 437 36.43 18.15 -15.33
C ARG A 437 34.93 17.84 -15.49
N PHE A 438 34.59 16.70 -16.10
CA PHE A 438 33.19 16.26 -16.24
C PHE A 438 32.50 16.00 -14.90
N ARG A 439 33.18 15.33 -13.95
CA ARG A 439 32.68 15.17 -12.57
C ARG A 439 32.35 16.51 -11.93
N LYS A 440 33.25 17.50 -12.01
CA LYS A 440 33.01 18.81 -11.40
C LYS A 440 31.85 19.56 -12.07
N ALA A 441 31.70 19.47 -13.39
CA ALA A 441 30.54 20.04 -14.08
C ALA A 441 29.21 19.40 -13.67
N ALA A 442 29.17 18.06 -13.56
CA ALA A 442 27.98 17.33 -13.07
C ALA A 442 27.64 17.72 -11.62
N GLY A 443 28.64 17.76 -10.73
CA GLY A 443 28.47 18.19 -9.35
C GLY A 443 27.97 19.64 -9.24
N LEU A 444 28.46 20.54 -10.10
CA LEU A 444 28.00 21.93 -10.14
C LEU A 444 26.50 22.01 -10.51
N GLY A 445 26.07 21.26 -11.53
CA GLY A 445 24.66 21.14 -11.90
C GLY A 445 23.79 20.60 -10.77
N VAL A 446 24.24 19.56 -10.07
CA VAL A 446 23.56 19.02 -8.88
C VAL A 446 23.49 20.04 -7.74
N SER A 447 24.56 20.80 -7.48
CA SER A 447 24.55 21.86 -6.47
C SER A 447 23.57 22.99 -6.82
N LEU A 448 23.46 23.35 -8.11
CA LEU A 448 22.55 24.38 -8.57
C LEU A 448 21.09 23.93 -8.45
N GLY A 449 20.79 22.66 -8.76
CA GLY A 449 19.49 22.05 -8.46
C GLY A 449 19.16 22.03 -6.96
N GLY A 450 20.12 21.65 -6.11
CA GLY A 450 19.97 21.67 -4.65
C GLY A 450 19.72 23.07 -4.08
N VAL A 451 20.41 24.10 -4.61
CA VAL A 451 20.17 25.51 -4.24
C VAL A 451 18.80 25.99 -4.71
N ILE A 452 18.36 25.63 -5.93
CA ILE A 452 17.01 25.95 -6.42
C ILE A 452 15.93 25.31 -5.55
N LEU A 453 16.12 24.07 -5.10
CA LEU A 453 15.22 23.38 -4.16
C LEU A 453 15.22 24.04 -2.77
N ALA A 454 16.37 24.48 -2.26
CA ALA A 454 16.45 25.23 -1.00
C ALA A 454 15.74 26.59 -1.08
N ILE A 455 15.87 27.30 -2.21
CA ILE A 455 15.13 28.55 -2.48
C ILE A 455 13.62 28.27 -2.58
N GLY A 456 13.23 27.21 -3.29
CA GLY A 456 11.83 26.76 -3.38
C GLY A 456 11.21 26.48 -2.01
N ALA A 457 11.91 25.72 -1.17
CA ALA A 457 11.50 25.45 0.22
C ALA A 457 11.36 26.73 1.05
N ALA A 458 12.34 27.64 0.98
CA ALA A 458 12.31 28.92 1.68
C ALA A 458 11.22 29.88 1.17
N SER A 459 10.79 29.72 -0.08
CA SER A 459 9.67 30.47 -0.69
C SER A 459 8.28 29.84 -0.48
N GLY A 460 8.17 28.76 0.32
CA GLY A 460 6.90 28.09 0.59
C GLY A 460 6.39 27.20 -0.55
N GLY A 461 7.23 26.88 -1.55
CA GLY A 461 6.90 25.88 -2.56
C GLY A 461 6.67 24.49 -1.93
N THR A 462 5.88 23.65 -2.60
CA THR A 462 5.47 22.33 -2.10
C THR A 462 5.97 21.15 -2.96
N ASP A 463 6.39 21.41 -4.20
CA ASP A 463 6.54 20.38 -5.24
C ASP A 463 8.02 20.21 -5.67
N PRO A 464 8.70 19.08 -5.34
CA PRO A 464 10.12 18.86 -5.64
C PRO A 464 10.48 18.90 -7.13
N LEU A 465 9.51 18.65 -8.01
CA LEU A 465 9.69 18.67 -9.46
C LEU A 465 9.46 20.07 -10.06
N ARG A 466 8.86 21.01 -9.31
CA ARG A 466 8.56 22.39 -9.75
C ARG A 466 8.81 23.45 -8.66
N PRO A 467 9.99 23.51 -8.01
CA PRO A 467 10.26 24.38 -6.86
C PRO A 467 10.13 25.89 -7.11
N LEU A 468 10.05 26.32 -8.39
CA LEU A 468 9.93 27.73 -8.78
C LEU A 468 8.54 28.10 -9.33
N ALA A 469 7.56 27.18 -9.40
CA ALA A 469 6.26 27.46 -10.03
C ALA A 469 5.51 28.63 -9.38
N HIS A 470 5.63 28.78 -8.05
CA HIS A 470 5.04 29.89 -7.30
C HIS A 470 5.57 31.28 -7.73
N PHE A 471 6.82 31.36 -8.18
CA PHE A 471 7.41 32.60 -8.74
C PHE A 471 6.93 32.89 -10.17
N VAL A 472 6.51 31.88 -10.93
CA VAL A 472 6.02 32.08 -12.30
C VAL A 472 4.62 32.72 -12.29
N MET A 473 3.75 32.30 -11.36
CA MET A 473 2.42 32.93 -11.17
C MET A 473 2.49 34.39 -10.72
N THR A 474 3.52 34.78 -9.94
CA THR A 474 3.67 36.15 -9.42
C THR A 474 4.36 37.10 -10.41
N GLY A 475 4.95 36.59 -11.50
CA GLY A 475 5.58 37.40 -12.55
C GLY A 475 4.62 37.99 -13.59
N SER A 476 3.47 37.34 -13.82
CA SER A 476 2.43 37.87 -14.70
C SER A 476 1.50 38.81 -13.93
N GLY A 477 1.67 40.12 -14.13
CA GLY A 477 0.87 41.19 -13.49
C GLY A 477 -0.59 41.29 -13.95
N GLN A 478 -1.23 40.16 -14.23
CA GLN A 478 -2.63 40.03 -14.58
C GLN A 478 -3.28 39.17 -13.50
N GLN A 479 -4.06 39.81 -12.63
CA GLN A 479 -4.95 39.10 -11.71
C GLN A 479 -6.05 38.42 -12.54
N ILE A 480 -5.72 37.27 -13.13
CA ILE A 480 -6.68 36.18 -13.20
C ILE A 480 -7.03 35.92 -11.73
N ALA A 481 -8.19 36.40 -11.30
CA ALA A 481 -8.78 35.93 -10.06
C ALA A 481 -8.82 34.41 -10.21
N GLN A 482 -8.09 33.68 -9.37
CA GLN A 482 -8.21 32.23 -9.32
C GLN A 482 -9.68 31.99 -9.01
N SER A 483 -10.41 31.49 -10.01
CA SER A 483 -11.80 31.05 -9.85
C SER A 483 -11.75 29.69 -9.15
N GLU A 484 -11.14 29.71 -7.96
CA GLU A 484 -10.92 28.60 -7.05
C GLU A 484 -12.27 27.93 -6.88
N MET A 485 -12.38 26.72 -7.41
CA MET A 485 -13.67 26.07 -7.56
C MET A 485 -14.20 25.79 -6.17
N THR A 486 -15.09 26.65 -5.70
CA THR A 486 -15.69 26.51 -4.38
C THR A 486 -16.43 25.18 -4.34
N PHE A 487 -15.92 24.27 -3.51
CA PHE A 487 -16.60 23.06 -3.09
C PHE A 487 -17.32 23.34 -1.77
N ILE A 488 -18.43 22.67 -1.55
CA ILE A 488 -19.08 22.56 -0.24
C ILE A 488 -18.52 21.31 0.43
N GLU A 489 -17.91 21.46 1.61
CA GLU A 489 -17.42 20.32 2.38
C GLU A 489 -18.59 19.59 3.04
N ALA A 490 -18.60 18.25 2.93
CA ALA A 490 -19.63 17.39 3.49
C ALA A 490 -19.01 16.05 3.91
N ASN A 491 -19.20 15.66 5.18
CA ASN A 491 -18.56 14.50 5.79
C ASN A 491 -19.59 13.42 6.22
N SER A 492 -20.83 13.52 5.74
CA SER A 492 -21.90 12.56 6.07
C SER A 492 -23.01 12.52 5.02
N THR A 493 -23.75 11.41 4.98
CA THR A 493 -24.91 11.20 4.09
C THR A 493 -25.89 12.38 4.11
N PRO A 494 -26.48 12.80 5.25
CA PRO A 494 -27.44 13.90 5.26
C PRO A 494 -26.84 15.25 4.81
N GLN A 495 -25.52 15.48 4.94
CA GLN A 495 -24.88 16.69 4.40
C GLN A 495 -24.77 16.65 2.88
N VAL A 496 -24.44 15.48 2.30
CA VAL A 496 -24.40 15.29 0.84
C VAL A 496 -25.81 15.32 0.24
N GLU A 497 -26.79 14.68 0.88
CA GLU A 497 -28.20 14.75 0.47
C GLU A 497 -28.73 16.19 0.52
N GLN A 498 -28.47 16.92 1.62
CA GLN A 498 -28.85 18.33 1.76
C GLN A 498 -28.16 19.20 0.69
N ALA A 499 -26.89 18.92 0.36
CA ALA A 499 -26.18 19.63 -0.69
C ALA A 499 -26.86 19.39 -2.06
N ILE A 500 -27.13 18.15 -2.46
CA ILE A 500 -27.78 17.87 -3.75
C ILE A 500 -29.23 18.43 -3.78
N ALA A 501 -29.97 18.35 -2.66
CA ALA A 501 -31.30 18.96 -2.55
C ALA A 501 -31.26 20.50 -2.66
N SER A 502 -30.19 21.14 -2.18
CA SER A 502 -29.96 22.58 -2.30
C SER A 502 -29.57 23.04 -3.72
N ALA A 503 -29.35 22.12 -4.66
CA ALA A 503 -28.88 22.44 -6.02
C ALA A 503 -29.89 23.19 -6.89
N ASN A 504 -31.16 23.32 -6.47
CA ASN A 504 -32.21 24.04 -7.19
C ASN A 504 -32.34 23.59 -8.66
N GLY A 505 -32.20 22.29 -8.92
CA GLY A 505 -32.25 21.70 -10.27
C GLY A 505 -30.96 21.80 -11.10
N ARG A 506 -29.83 22.17 -10.48
CA ARG A 506 -28.48 21.98 -11.06
C ARG A 506 -28.01 20.53 -10.84
N PRO A 507 -27.21 19.95 -11.75
CA PRO A 507 -26.52 18.70 -11.48
C PRO A 507 -25.44 18.91 -10.41
N THR A 508 -25.06 17.85 -9.69
CA THR A 508 -24.12 17.90 -8.56
C THR A 508 -22.98 16.91 -8.74
N LEU A 509 -21.74 17.38 -8.65
CA LEU A 509 -20.53 16.57 -8.53
C LEU A 509 -20.22 16.37 -7.05
N VAL A 510 -20.15 15.12 -6.60
CA VAL A 510 -19.60 14.74 -5.29
C VAL A 510 -18.23 14.10 -5.49
N TYR A 511 -17.20 14.73 -4.94
CA TYR A 511 -15.80 14.31 -5.06
C TYR A 511 -15.24 13.83 -3.72
N PHE A 512 -14.81 12.58 -3.67
CA PHE A 512 -14.18 11.94 -2.51
C PHE A 512 -12.65 12.05 -2.63
N THR A 513 -12.01 12.64 -1.63
CA THR A 513 -10.56 12.91 -1.60
C THR A 513 -9.93 12.44 -0.28
N ALA A 514 -8.61 12.55 -0.17
CA ALA A 514 -7.88 12.58 1.10
C ALA A 514 -6.49 13.22 0.93
N ASP A 515 -5.88 13.71 2.01
CA ASP A 515 -4.51 14.26 2.00
C ASP A 515 -3.45 13.20 1.72
N TRP A 516 -3.68 11.95 2.13
CA TRP A 516 -2.79 10.81 1.83
C TRP A 516 -2.89 10.33 0.38
N CYS A 517 -3.89 10.80 -0.39
CA CYS A 517 -4.16 10.37 -1.75
C CYS A 517 -3.37 11.18 -2.81
N VAL A 518 -2.26 10.61 -3.29
CA VAL A 518 -1.37 11.25 -4.28
C VAL A 518 -2.07 11.53 -5.62
N ILE A 519 -2.97 10.64 -6.06
CA ILE A 519 -3.75 10.82 -7.29
C ILE A 519 -4.73 11.99 -7.13
N CYS A 520 -5.37 12.10 -5.96
CA CYS A 520 -6.27 13.20 -5.64
C CYS A 520 -5.59 14.57 -5.76
N LYS A 521 -4.39 14.73 -5.16
CA LYS A 521 -3.60 15.97 -5.29
C LYS A 521 -3.16 16.25 -6.73
N THR A 522 -2.99 15.22 -7.56
CA THR A 522 -2.66 15.37 -8.98
C THR A 522 -3.88 15.87 -9.77
N ILE A 523 -5.07 15.32 -9.52
CA ILE A 523 -6.35 15.78 -10.08
C ILE A 523 -6.66 17.23 -9.66
N GLU A 524 -6.56 17.54 -8.35
CA GLU A 524 -6.77 18.89 -7.81
C GLU A 524 -5.80 19.92 -8.46
N ARG A 525 -4.55 19.54 -8.73
CA ARG A 525 -3.55 20.43 -9.34
C ARG A 525 -3.69 20.57 -10.85
N ASP A 526 -3.83 19.48 -11.59
CA ASP A 526 -3.63 19.45 -13.05
C ASP A 526 -4.93 19.33 -13.86
N VAL A 527 -6.00 18.75 -13.28
CA VAL A 527 -7.30 18.55 -13.96
C VAL A 527 -8.27 19.67 -13.58
N PHE A 528 -8.46 19.91 -12.29
CA PHE A 528 -9.35 20.95 -11.77
C PHE A 528 -8.87 22.40 -11.99
N SER A 529 -7.60 22.61 -12.33
CA SER A 529 -7.07 23.93 -12.72
C SER A 529 -7.30 24.27 -14.19
N SER A 530 -7.74 23.31 -15.02
CA SER A 530 -7.93 23.52 -16.45
C SER A 530 -9.16 24.40 -16.73
N THR A 531 -8.99 25.39 -17.62
CA THR A 531 -10.03 26.39 -17.91
C THR A 531 -11.32 25.79 -18.50
N GLU A 532 -11.21 24.67 -19.20
CA GLU A 532 -12.34 23.97 -19.82
C GLU A 532 -13.20 23.26 -18.76
N ILE A 533 -12.57 22.65 -17.75
CA ILE A 533 -13.29 22.01 -16.63
C ILE A 533 -13.87 23.04 -15.68
N VAL A 534 -13.16 24.13 -15.37
CA VAL A 534 -13.72 25.25 -14.59
C VAL A 534 -14.97 25.81 -15.29
N ALA A 535 -14.93 25.96 -16.61
CA ALA A 535 -16.11 26.37 -17.38
C ALA A 535 -17.24 25.32 -17.36
N ALA A 536 -16.92 24.03 -17.53
CA ALA A 536 -17.89 22.95 -17.57
C ALA A 536 -18.55 22.66 -16.20
N LEU A 537 -17.85 22.91 -15.09
CA LEU A 537 -18.35 22.73 -13.72
C LEU A 537 -18.97 23.99 -13.10
N ASN A 538 -18.99 25.14 -13.80
CA ASN A 538 -19.65 26.35 -13.28
C ASN A 538 -21.18 26.21 -13.16
N ASP A 539 -21.79 25.36 -13.98
CA ASP A 539 -23.23 25.03 -13.91
C ASP A 539 -23.56 23.99 -12.81
N PHE A 540 -22.54 23.30 -12.27
CA PHE A 540 -22.70 22.23 -11.28
C PHE A 540 -22.62 22.78 -9.86
N GLN A 541 -23.37 22.15 -8.94
CA GLN A 541 -22.98 22.18 -7.53
C GLN A 541 -21.79 21.23 -7.32
N ARG A 542 -20.82 21.65 -6.51
CA ARG A 542 -19.59 20.88 -6.24
C ARG A 542 -19.52 20.59 -4.75
N VAL A 543 -19.49 19.32 -4.39
CA VAL A 543 -19.39 18.81 -3.02
C VAL A 543 -18.08 18.06 -2.89
N LYS A 544 -17.36 18.28 -1.79
CA LYS A 544 -16.10 17.63 -1.47
C LYS A 544 -16.24 16.86 -0.16
N VAL A 545 -15.87 15.59 -0.19
CA VAL A 545 -15.87 14.69 0.95
C VAL A 545 -14.40 14.38 1.26
N ASP A 546 -13.94 14.73 2.46
CA ASP A 546 -12.57 14.46 2.89
C ASP A 546 -12.51 13.19 3.75
N LEU A 547 -11.77 12.20 3.26
CA LEU A 547 -11.57 10.89 3.89
C LEU A 547 -10.19 10.79 4.58
N THR A 548 -9.59 11.93 4.93
CA THR A 548 -8.35 12.00 5.73
C THR A 548 -8.58 11.58 7.17
N GLY A 549 -9.69 12.04 7.78
CA GLY A 549 -10.25 11.49 9.01
C GLY A 549 -11.40 10.55 8.64
N LEU A 550 -11.20 9.25 8.81
CA LEU A 550 -12.19 8.23 8.39
C LEU A 550 -13.25 8.00 9.48
N ASP A 551 -13.99 9.05 9.80
CA ASP A 551 -15.01 9.05 10.86
C ASP A 551 -16.24 8.21 10.46
N GLU A 552 -17.01 7.71 11.44
CA GLU A 552 -18.18 6.84 11.22
C GLU A 552 -19.20 7.42 10.23
N ALA A 553 -19.41 8.74 10.27
CA ALA A 553 -20.35 9.43 9.39
C ALA A 553 -19.88 9.45 7.91
N SER A 554 -18.57 9.54 7.69
CA SER A 554 -17.94 9.43 6.36
C SER A 554 -17.93 7.98 5.88
N GLN A 555 -17.75 7.02 6.80
CA GLN A 555 -17.87 5.59 6.50
C GLN A 555 -19.30 5.19 6.08
N GLY A 556 -20.32 5.72 6.74
CA GLY A 556 -21.73 5.56 6.33
C GLY A 556 -21.97 6.08 4.92
N LEU A 557 -21.60 7.34 4.67
CA LEU A 557 -21.67 7.98 3.34
C LEU A 557 -20.97 7.18 2.24
N MET A 558 -19.82 6.56 2.53
CA MET A 558 -19.13 5.68 1.58
C MET A 558 -19.91 4.40 1.28
N ARG A 559 -20.58 3.81 2.28
CA ARG A 559 -21.41 2.60 2.10
C ARG A 559 -22.67 2.93 1.30
N ASP A 560 -23.36 4.02 1.64
CA ASP A 560 -24.62 4.46 1.01
C ASP A 560 -24.46 4.76 -0.49
N LEU A 561 -23.28 5.26 -0.90
CA LEU A 561 -22.98 5.62 -2.29
C LEU A 561 -22.06 4.60 -3.02
N ALA A 562 -21.77 3.46 -2.37
CA ALA A 562 -20.85 2.42 -2.88
C ALA A 562 -19.47 2.96 -3.30
N VAL A 563 -18.86 3.81 -2.46
CA VAL A 563 -17.54 4.40 -2.68
C VAL A 563 -16.47 3.56 -1.99
N VAL A 564 -15.57 2.96 -2.77
CA VAL A 564 -14.48 2.11 -2.23
C VAL A 564 -13.35 2.94 -1.62
N GLY A 565 -13.10 4.16 -2.12
CA GLY A 565 -12.08 5.05 -1.57
C GLY A 565 -11.78 6.27 -2.47
N PRO A 566 -10.87 7.17 -2.03
CA PRO A 566 -10.46 8.33 -2.80
C PRO A 566 -9.32 7.96 -3.80
N PRO A 567 -9.30 8.53 -5.02
CA PRO A 567 -10.30 9.45 -5.59
C PRO A 567 -11.51 8.68 -6.15
N THR A 568 -12.70 9.14 -5.82
CA THR A 568 -13.95 8.75 -6.50
C THR A 568 -14.76 10.00 -6.80
N MET A 569 -15.40 10.06 -7.98
CA MET A 569 -16.33 11.12 -8.38
C MET A 569 -17.65 10.51 -8.80
N ILE A 570 -18.73 11.01 -8.20
CA ILE A 570 -20.12 10.66 -8.53
C ILE A 570 -20.81 11.91 -9.06
N PHE A 571 -21.52 11.77 -10.18
CA PHE A 571 -22.25 12.87 -10.81
C PHE A 571 -23.75 12.60 -10.76
N PHE A 572 -24.46 13.43 -10.00
CA PHE A 572 -25.91 13.45 -9.94
C PHE A 572 -26.47 14.40 -10.99
N ASN A 573 -27.46 13.96 -11.75
CA ASN A 573 -28.22 14.78 -12.69
C ASN A 573 -29.20 15.72 -11.94
N ARG A 574 -30.00 16.47 -12.71
CA ARG A 574 -30.98 17.44 -12.17
C ARG A 574 -32.14 16.81 -11.40
N ASN A 575 -32.37 15.51 -11.58
CA ASN A 575 -33.42 14.73 -10.90
C ASN A 575 -32.90 14.06 -9.63
N ALA A 576 -31.67 14.37 -9.20
CA ALA A 576 -31.00 13.73 -8.07
C ALA A 576 -30.82 12.20 -8.24
N SER A 577 -30.61 11.71 -9.46
CA SER A 577 -30.08 10.35 -9.70
C SER A 577 -28.66 10.42 -10.22
N GLU A 578 -27.84 9.41 -9.93
CA GLU A 578 -26.55 9.23 -10.60
C GLU A 578 -26.75 9.10 -12.12
N ALA A 579 -25.84 9.65 -12.91
CA ALA A 579 -25.88 9.49 -14.36
C ALA A 579 -25.14 8.20 -14.77
N ASN A 580 -25.82 7.31 -15.50
CA ASN A 580 -25.28 6.01 -15.90
C ASN A 580 -23.95 6.13 -16.66
N GLY A 581 -22.91 5.44 -16.17
CA GLY A 581 -21.58 5.44 -16.76
C GLY A 581 -20.77 6.73 -16.55
N SER A 582 -21.22 7.63 -15.67
CA SER A 582 -20.51 8.89 -15.37
C SER A 582 -19.54 8.80 -14.17
N ARG A 583 -19.69 7.78 -13.32
CA ARG A 583 -18.82 7.52 -12.16
C ARG A 583 -17.37 7.38 -12.60
N LEU A 584 -16.45 8.01 -11.86
CA LEU A 584 -15.01 7.89 -12.10
C LEU A 584 -14.29 7.48 -10.82
N ILE A 585 -13.41 6.48 -10.92
CA ILE A 585 -12.65 5.90 -9.79
C ILE A 585 -11.18 5.82 -10.22
N GLY A 586 -10.27 6.31 -9.38
CA GLY A 586 -8.83 6.26 -9.66
C GLY A 586 -8.32 7.42 -10.52
N ASP A 587 -7.50 7.13 -11.55
CA ASP A 587 -6.86 8.19 -12.34
C ASP A 587 -7.86 8.84 -13.31
N VAL A 588 -7.88 10.18 -13.36
CA VAL A 588 -8.88 10.97 -14.09
C VAL A 588 -8.18 11.98 -14.98
N THR A 589 -8.60 12.04 -16.25
CA THR A 589 -8.07 13.00 -17.24
C THR A 589 -9.07 14.12 -17.49
N THR A 590 -8.65 15.14 -18.26
CA THR A 590 -9.55 16.19 -18.73
C THR A 590 -10.74 15.63 -19.50
N ASP A 591 -10.46 14.66 -20.38
CA ASP A 591 -11.40 14.19 -21.38
C ASP A 591 -12.43 13.23 -20.77
N THR A 592 -12.02 12.39 -19.79
CA THR A 592 -12.96 11.53 -19.05
C THR A 592 -13.86 12.37 -18.15
N LEU A 593 -13.32 13.39 -17.45
CA LEU A 593 -14.14 14.29 -16.63
C LEU A 593 -15.17 15.07 -17.48
N LEU A 594 -14.75 15.63 -18.62
CA LEU A 594 -15.65 16.35 -19.53
C LEU A 594 -16.74 15.42 -20.10
N THR A 595 -16.42 14.14 -20.33
CA THR A 595 -17.38 13.12 -20.76
C THR A 595 -18.44 12.88 -19.68
N SER A 596 -18.06 12.59 -18.44
CA SER A 596 -18.98 12.42 -17.31
C SER A 596 -19.85 13.66 -17.06
N VAL A 597 -19.25 14.85 -17.13
CA VAL A 597 -19.96 16.14 -17.03
C VAL A 597 -20.99 16.31 -18.16
N SER A 598 -20.71 15.81 -19.37
CA SER A 598 -21.66 15.85 -20.49
C SER A 598 -22.82 14.85 -20.34
N GLN A 599 -22.61 13.73 -19.65
CA GLN A 599 -23.65 12.75 -19.33
C GLN A 599 -24.55 13.26 -18.21
N ALA A 600 -23.99 13.78 -17.11
CA ALA A 600 -24.76 14.32 -15.99
C ALA A 600 -25.50 15.66 -16.27
N ARG A 601 -25.29 16.24 -17.45
CA ARG A 601 -26.07 17.38 -17.97
C ARG A 601 -27.39 16.98 -18.64
N GLN A 602 -27.59 15.68 -18.94
CA GLN A 602 -28.76 15.09 -19.60
C GLN A 602 -29.84 14.70 -18.58
#